data_AF-A0A963DC05-F1
#
_entry.id   AF-A0A963DC05-F1
#
_cell.length_a   1.000
_cell.length_b   1.000
_cell.length_c   1.000
_cell.angle_alpha   90.00
_cell.angle_beta   90.00
_cell.angle_gamma   90.00
#
_symmetry.space_group_name_H-M   'P 1'
#
loop_
_entity.id
_entity.type
_entity.pdbx_description
1 polymer ?
#
loop_
_entity_poly.entity_id
_entity_poly.type
_entity_poly.pdbx_seq_one_letter_code
_entity_poly.pdbx_strand_id
1 'polypeptide(L)'
;MAEIARQRSEAKRIEGRFHEQVATIVGVPAGTIAGLLPNEKRISGLAARLIEVIERELRPLSDAEKDAVRRADDTRRAALANLRK
;
A
#
# COMPACT_ATOMS: atom_id res chain seq x y z
N MET A 1 -16.16 10.48 -20.17
CA MET A 1 -16.26 10.70 -18.70
C MET A 1 -16.39 9.41 -17.90
N ALA A 2 -17.15 8.39 -18.36
CA ALA A 2 -17.32 7.11 -17.65
C ALA A 2 -16.01 6.33 -17.44
N GLU A 3 -15.12 6.31 -18.44
CA GLU A 3 -13.80 5.65 -18.41
C GLU A 3 -12.93 6.12 -17.23
N ILE A 4 -12.79 7.44 -17.09
CA ILE A 4 -11.95 8.09 -16.07
C ILE A 4 -12.52 7.83 -14.66
N ALA A 5 -13.85 7.86 -14.52
CA ALA A 5 -14.50 7.56 -13.25
C ALA A 5 -14.29 6.10 -12.84
N ARG A 6 -14.36 5.15 -13.78
CA ARG A 6 -14.09 3.74 -13.55
C ARG A 6 -12.63 3.51 -13.11
N GLN A 7 -11.67 4.04 -13.86
CA GLN A 7 -10.24 3.91 -13.52
C GLN A 7 -9.91 4.45 -12.13
N ARG A 8 -10.51 5.59 -11.75
CA ARG A 8 -10.36 6.16 -10.40
C ARG A 8 -10.92 5.24 -9.31
N SER A 9 -12.10 4.67 -9.53
CA SER A 9 -12.71 3.73 -8.60
C SER A 9 -11.88 2.45 -8.46
N GLU A 10 -11.30 1.97 -9.56
CA GLU A 10 -10.49 0.76 -9.55
C GLU A 10 -9.12 0.97 -8.90
N ALA A 11 -8.49 2.13 -9.12
CA ALA A 11 -7.29 2.53 -8.40
C ALA A 11 -7.54 2.59 -6.88
N LYS A 12 -8.67 3.16 -6.43
CA LYS A 12 -9.04 3.17 -5.00
C LYS A 12 -9.19 1.75 -4.43
N ARG A 13 -9.75 0.81 -5.19
CA ARG A 13 -9.86 -0.60 -4.75
C ARG A 13 -8.49 -1.26 -4.62
N ILE A 14 -7.56 -0.97 -5.54
CA ILE A 14 -6.19 -1.49 -5.47
C ILE A 14 -5.48 -0.96 -4.22
N GLU A 15 -5.58 0.34 -3.94
CA GLU A 15 -4.99 0.94 -2.73
C GLU A 15 -5.61 0.36 -1.44
N GLY A 16 -6.94 0.18 -1.40
CA GLY A 16 -7.60 -0.47 -0.26
C GLY A 16 -7.09 -1.89 0.02
N ARG A 17 -6.99 -2.72 -1.04
CA ARG A 17 -6.45 -4.08 -0.92
C ARG A 17 -5.00 -4.10 -0.47
N PHE A 18 -4.19 -3.16 -0.95
CA PHE A 18 -2.81 -3.03 -0.51
C PHE A 18 -2.72 -2.74 1.00
N HIS A 19 -3.51 -1.79 1.50
CA HIS A 19 -3.55 -1.50 2.94
C HIS A 19 -4.03 -2.70 3.78
N GLU A 20 -5.05 -3.43 3.32
CA GLU A 20 -5.52 -4.66 3.98
C GLU A 20 -4.44 -5.76 4.02
N GLN A 21 -3.69 -5.93 2.94
CA GLN A 21 -2.59 -6.89 2.87
C GLN A 21 -1.46 -6.52 3.83
N VAL A 22 -1.03 -5.26 3.86
CA VAL A 22 0.02 -4.80 4.78
C VAL A 22 -0.44 -4.93 6.24
N ALA A 23 -1.69 -4.57 6.53
CA ALA A 23 -2.29 -4.72 7.85
C ALA A 23 -2.26 -6.18 8.33
N THR A 24 -2.58 -7.11 7.42
CA THR A 24 -2.51 -8.56 7.70
C THR A 24 -1.07 -9.03 7.93
N ILE A 25 -0.12 -8.58 7.11
CA ILE A 25 1.31 -8.94 7.24
C ILE A 25 1.86 -8.49 8.60
N VAL A 26 1.51 -7.28 9.03
CA VAL A 26 2.06 -6.64 10.23
C VAL A 26 1.24 -6.96 11.48
N GLY A 27 0.06 -7.56 11.32
CA GLY A 27 -0.83 -7.92 12.43
C GLY A 27 -1.48 -6.71 13.11
N VAL A 28 -1.84 -5.68 12.33
CA VAL A 28 -2.48 -4.45 12.84
C VAL A 28 -3.78 -4.15 12.09
N PRO A 29 -4.69 -3.32 12.63
CA PRO A 29 -5.91 -2.96 11.93
C PRO A 29 -5.64 -2.20 10.62
N ALA A 30 -6.42 -2.49 9.57
CA ALA A 30 -6.28 -1.83 8.27
C ALA A 30 -6.46 -0.30 8.33
N GLY A 31 -7.33 0.18 9.23
CA GLY A 31 -7.51 1.62 9.47
C GLY A 31 -6.26 2.30 10.02
N THR A 32 -5.43 1.58 10.78
CA THR A 32 -4.14 2.08 11.26
C THR A 32 -3.18 2.29 10.10
N ILE A 33 -3.01 1.30 9.22
CA ILE A 33 -2.14 1.41 8.03
C ILE A 33 -2.59 2.56 7.11
N ALA A 34 -3.89 2.69 6.87
CA ALA A 34 -4.43 3.78 6.04
C ALA A 34 -4.19 5.17 6.64
N GLY A 35 -4.15 5.29 7.97
CA GLY A 35 -3.84 6.54 8.68
C GLY A 35 -2.34 6.88 8.73
N LEU A 36 -1.46 5.88 8.60
CA LEU A 36 -0.01 6.07 8.64
C LEU A 36 0.58 6.65 7.35
N LEU A 37 -0.12 6.53 6.22
CA LEU A 37 0.31 7.09 4.94
C LEU A 37 -0.47 8.37 4.62
N PRO A 38 0.15 9.56 4.70
CA PRO A 38 -0.45 10.75 4.12
C PRO A 38 -0.56 10.55 2.59
N ASN A 39 -1.64 11.09 2.02
CA ASN A 39 -2.09 10.98 0.63
C ASN A 39 -1.07 11.59 -0.38
N GLU A 40 0.16 11.10 -0.41
CA GLU A 40 1.21 11.64 -1.27
C GLU A 40 1.30 10.85 -2.56
N LYS A 41 0.65 11.42 -3.57
CA LYS A 41 0.44 10.87 -4.92
C LYS A 41 1.70 10.44 -5.69
N ARG A 42 2.92 10.52 -5.15
CA ARG A 42 4.16 10.24 -5.90
C ARG A 42 5.36 9.80 -5.04
N ILE A 43 5.17 8.98 -4.01
CA ILE A 43 6.33 8.43 -3.31
C ILE A 43 6.93 7.28 -4.14
N SER A 44 8.08 7.54 -4.78
CA SER A 44 8.97 6.49 -5.25
C SER A 44 9.47 5.73 -4.01
N GLY A 45 9.16 4.44 -3.91
CA GLY A 45 9.53 3.65 -2.72
C GLY A 45 8.50 3.66 -1.59
N LEU A 46 7.19 3.63 -1.91
CA LEU A 46 6.10 3.53 -0.92
C LEU A 46 6.33 2.43 0.12
N ALA A 47 6.77 1.24 -0.27
CA ALA A 47 7.07 0.15 0.66
C ALA A 47 8.14 0.53 1.70
N ALA A 48 9.23 1.18 1.27
CA ALA A 48 10.31 1.57 2.17
C ALA A 48 9.83 2.62 3.19
N ARG A 49 9.06 3.61 2.73
CA ARG A 49 8.47 4.61 3.61
C ARG A 49 7.48 4.01 4.60
N LEU A 50 6.65 3.09 4.12
CA LEU A 50 5.66 2.40 4.95
C LEU A 50 6.33 1.54 6.03
N ILE A 51 7.39 0.80 5.68
CA ILE A 51 8.21 0.05 6.64
C ILE A 51 8.78 1.01 7.69
N GLU A 52 9.44 2.09 7.27
CA GLU A 52 10.03 3.08 8.19
C GLU A 52 9.00 3.66 9.17
N VAL A 53 7.81 4.03 8.67
CA VAL A 53 6.74 4.59 9.50
C VAL A 53 6.18 3.55 10.45
N ILE A 54 5.95 2.30 10.01
CA ILE A 54 5.47 1.22 10.87
C ILE A 54 6.50 0.92 11.98
N GLU A 55 7.78 0.87 11.63
CA GLU A 55 8.85 0.64 12.60
C GLU A 55 8.96 1.76 13.63
N ARG A 56 8.71 3.00 13.21
CA ARG A 56 8.77 4.18 14.09
C ARG A 56 7.54 4.32 14.99
N GLU A 57 6.35 4.13 14.44
CA GLU A 57 5.08 4.47 15.11
C GLU A 57 4.43 3.27 15.82
N LEU A 58 4.73 2.03 15.40
CA LEU A 58 4.05 0.83 15.90
C LEU A 58 5.02 -0.15 16.56
N ARG A 59 5.90 -0.77 15.77
CA ARG A 59 6.85 -1.77 16.25
C ARG A 59 7.91 -2.10 15.19
N PRO A 60 9.09 -2.59 15.60
CA PRO A 60 10.06 -3.17 14.68
C PRO A 60 9.44 -4.30 13.83
N LEU A 61 9.79 -4.33 12.55
CA LEU A 61 9.39 -5.38 11.62
C LEU A 61 10.52 -6.38 11.43
N SER A 62 10.17 -7.66 11.36
CA SER A 62 11.10 -8.70 10.93
C SER A 62 11.45 -8.56 9.45
N ASP A 63 12.58 -9.11 9.03
CA ASP A 63 12.99 -9.08 7.62
C ASP A 63 11.96 -9.76 6.70
N ALA A 64 11.33 -10.85 7.19
CA ALA A 64 10.26 -11.54 6.48
C ALA A 64 9.03 -10.64 6.25
N GLU A 65 8.64 -9.84 7.24
CA GLU A 65 7.55 -8.87 7.13
C GLU A 65 7.90 -7.73 6.17
N LYS A 66 9.14 -7.23 6.24
CA LYS A 66 9.65 -6.21 5.31
C LYS A 66 9.60 -6.69 3.86
N ASP A 67 10.04 -7.94 3.62
CA ASP A 67 9.98 -8.55 2.29
C ASP A 67 8.55 -8.83 1.83
N ALA A 68 7.65 -9.20 2.73
CA ALA A 68 6.23 -9.33 2.41
C ALA A 68 5.60 -7.99 2.01
N VAL A 69 5.91 -6.90 2.72
CA VAL A 69 5.43 -5.55 2.39
C VAL A 69 5.97 -5.08 1.03
N ARG A 70 7.25 -5.34 0.72
CA ARG A 70 7.84 -5.02 -0.59
C ARG A 70 7.12 -5.75 -1.74
N ARG A 71 6.87 -7.05 -1.58
CA ARG A 71 6.12 -7.85 -2.58
C ARG A 71 4.68 -7.38 -2.77
N ALA A 72 4.04 -6.91 -1.69
CA ALA A 72 2.71 -6.30 -1.79
C ALA A 72 2.73 -4.99 -2.61
N ASP A 73 3.75 -4.14 -2.45
CA ASP A 73 3.90 -2.92 -3.27
C ASP A 73 4.18 -3.24 -4.74
N ASP A 74 4.99 -4.25 -5.03
CA ASP A 74 5.23 -4.70 -6.41
C ASP A 74 3.93 -5.17 -7.09
N THR A 75 3.12 -5.94 -6.37
CA THR A 75 1.79 -6.38 -6.84
C THR A 75 0.86 -5.19 -7.08
N ARG A 76 0.84 -4.21 -6.17
CA ARG A 76 0.08 -2.96 -6.31
C ARG A 76 0.51 -2.19 -7.55
N ARG A 77 1.83 -2.03 -7.77
CA ARG A 77 2.39 -1.34 -8.94
C ARG A 77 2.01 -2.02 -10.25
N ALA A 78 2.09 -3.34 -10.30
CA ALA A 78 1.67 -4.12 -11.47
C ALA A 78 0.18 -3.92 -11.78
N ALA A 79 -0.68 -3.97 -10.75
CA ALA A 79 -2.12 -3.74 -10.90
C ALA A 79 -2.44 -2.32 -11.39
N LEU A 80 -1.78 -1.30 -10.83
CA LEU A 80 -1.94 0.09 -11.27
C LEU A 80 -1.41 0.33 -12.69
N ALA A 81 -0.33 -0.35 -13.10
CA ALA A 81 0.19 -0.27 -14.46
C ALA A 81 -0.80 -0.88 -15.47
N ASN A 82 -1.47 -1.97 -15.11
CA ASN A 82 -2.50 -2.60 -15.95
C ASN A 82 -3.75 -1.72 -16.12
N LEU A 83 -4.09 -0.85 -15.15
CA LEU A 83 -5.19 0.11 -15.31
C LEU A 83 -4.90 1.26 -16.28
N ARG A 84 -3.62 1.45 -16.66
CA ARG A 84 -3.16 2.53 -17.55
C ARG A 84 -3.01 2.06 -19.00
N LYS A 85 -3.15 0.77 -19.26
CA LYS A 85 -3.15 0.16 -20.60
C LYS A 85 -4.58 0.08 -21.12
#